data_AF-A0A6N2KJT0-F1
#
_entry.id   AF-A0A6N2KJT0-F1
#
_cell.length_a   1.000
_cell.length_b   1.000
_cell.length_c   1.000
_cell.angle_alpha   90.00
_cell.angle_beta   90.00
_cell.angle_gamma   90.00
#
_symmetry.space_group_name_H-M   'P 1'
#
loop_
_entity.id
_entity.type
_entity.pdbx_description
1 polymer ?
#
loop_
_entity_poly.entity_id
_entity_poly.type
_entity_poly.pdbx_seq_one_letter_code
_entity_poly.pdbx_strand_id
1 'polypeptide(L)'
;MEETLNRLISIAADGIKFAWGLEGQLQRLHKSLAMIQAKLQEAATRPVTDRSVKLWLERLQDVAYDAEDVLDEFAYEILRKDQKKGKVRDFFSLHNPVAFRLSMGRKVKKIKEALDEIREDADGSRLGLTFLQHEDRAQEVCLDLDRETDSFLDSSEVVGREDDVSIVTDRLATLTKQHVLSVVPIVGMAGLGKTTVAKKVCEVVRERKHFDVTLWVCVSNDFSKRRILGEMLQKIDISTGGLTNLDAILEKLQEKLKNKTFFLVLDDVWNEDHGKWDGLKEQLLKISSKKGNAVVVTTRITEIATMMETSRGSQHKPKGLSDEECWSIIKQKVSGGGGATLAADLESIGKEIAKKCGGLPLLAKVLGGTLRRKETQEWRSILNSRFWDTKDGNEAFRILRLSFDYLSSPTLKKCFAYCSIFPKDFEIEREELIQLWMAEGYLGPSDGRMEGQQVFQ
;
A
#
# COMPACT_ATOMS: atom_id res chain seq x y z
N MET A 1 -9.82 14.59 15.63
CA MET A 1 -10.94 14.85 16.57
C MET A 1 -10.69 14.34 17.98
N GLU A 2 -10.54 13.03 18.24
CA GLU A 2 -10.24 12.54 19.60
C GLU A 2 -8.91 13.09 20.14
N GLU A 3 -7.90 13.12 19.27
CA GLU A 3 -6.61 13.74 19.55
C GLU A 3 -6.71 15.26 19.77
N THR A 4 -7.47 15.95 18.90
CA THR A 4 -7.84 17.36 19.05
C THR A 4 -8.49 17.64 20.40
N LEU A 5 -9.38 16.75 20.87
CA LEU A 5 -10.06 16.86 22.16
C LEU A 5 -9.08 16.70 23.33
N ASN A 6 -8.18 15.71 23.25
CA ASN A 6 -7.15 15.45 24.27
C ASN A 6 -6.14 16.61 24.36
N ARG A 7 -5.70 17.16 23.21
CA ARG A 7 -4.85 18.35 23.16
C ARG A 7 -5.55 19.57 23.74
N LEU A 8 -6.84 19.75 23.45
CA LEU A 8 -7.64 20.83 24.03
C LEU A 8 -7.75 20.70 25.55
N ILE A 9 -7.90 19.48 26.09
CA ILE A 9 -7.88 19.22 27.54
C ILE A 9 -6.51 19.56 28.15
N SER A 10 -5.40 19.13 27.53
CA SER A 10 -4.04 19.44 28.00
C SER A 10 -3.76 20.95 27.96
N ILE A 11 -4.09 21.63 26.87
CA ILE A 11 -3.93 23.09 26.74
C ILE A 11 -4.83 23.82 27.73
N ALA A 12 -6.04 23.33 27.99
CA ALA A 12 -6.92 23.91 29.00
C ALA A 12 -6.39 23.69 30.43
N ALA A 13 -5.70 22.58 30.70
CA ALA A 13 -5.11 22.26 31.99
C ALA A 13 -3.81 23.04 32.26
N ASP A 14 -2.92 23.13 31.28
CA ASP A 14 -1.65 23.88 31.37
C ASP A 14 -1.87 25.40 31.20
N GLY A 15 -2.93 25.79 30.50
CA GLY A 15 -3.28 27.15 30.13
C GLY A 15 -4.13 27.93 31.14
N ILE A 16 -4.39 27.40 32.35
CA ILE A 16 -5.24 28.05 33.38
C ILE A 16 -4.73 29.47 33.76
N LYS A 17 -3.46 29.81 33.51
CA LYS A 17 -2.93 31.19 33.65
C LYS A 17 -3.00 32.04 32.38
N PHE A 18 -3.10 31.44 31.20
CA PHE A 18 -2.94 32.13 29.89
C PHE A 18 -4.28 32.34 29.15
N ALA A 19 -5.25 31.46 29.39
CA ALA A 19 -6.60 31.51 28.83
C ALA A 19 -7.60 32.35 29.66
N TRP A 20 -7.10 33.19 30.60
CA TRP A 20 -7.95 34.02 31.45
C TRP A 20 -8.90 34.88 30.58
N GLY A 21 -10.20 34.56 30.60
CA GLY A 21 -11.24 35.21 29.80
C GLY A 21 -11.70 34.45 28.54
N LEU A 22 -11.02 33.37 28.16
CA LEU A 22 -11.39 32.44 27.06
C LEU A 22 -11.86 31.08 27.57
N GLU A 23 -11.81 30.80 28.89
CA GLU A 23 -12.22 29.52 29.47
C GLU A 23 -13.64 29.12 29.07
N GLY A 24 -14.57 30.07 29.11
CA GLY A 24 -15.97 29.83 28.73
C GLY A 24 -16.18 29.57 27.23
N GLN A 25 -15.25 29.99 26.36
CA GLN A 25 -15.29 29.70 24.93
C GLN A 25 -14.66 28.32 24.65
N LEU A 26 -13.52 28.02 25.28
CA LEU A 26 -12.86 26.71 25.18
C LEU A 26 -13.72 25.58 25.75
N GLN A 27 -14.37 25.79 26.90
CA GLN A 27 -15.31 24.82 27.47
C GLN A 27 -16.52 24.56 26.56
N ARG A 28 -17.01 25.59 25.85
CA ARG A 28 -18.12 25.42 24.89
C ARG A 28 -17.65 24.65 23.65
N LEU A 29 -16.47 24.97 23.13
CA LEU A 29 -15.86 24.24 22.02
C LEU A 29 -15.65 22.77 22.37
N HIS A 30 -15.14 22.48 23.58
CA HIS A 30 -14.99 21.11 24.09
C HIS A 30 -16.33 20.34 24.09
N LYS A 31 -17.41 20.97 24.59
CA LYS A 31 -18.75 20.35 24.60
C LYS A 31 -19.27 20.06 23.19
N SER A 32 -19.07 20.98 22.24
CA SER A 32 -19.49 20.78 20.84
C SER A 32 -18.71 19.63 20.19
N LEU A 33 -17.38 19.58 20.37
CA LEU A 33 -16.55 18.49 19.85
C LEU A 33 -16.89 17.14 20.46
N ALA A 34 -17.15 17.08 21.78
CA ALA A 34 -17.56 15.84 22.46
C ALA A 34 -18.90 15.30 21.92
N MET A 35 -19.88 16.18 21.67
CA MET A 35 -21.16 15.77 21.07
C MET A 35 -20.99 15.24 19.64
N ILE A 36 -20.13 15.88 18.85
CA ILE A 36 -19.85 15.46 17.48
C ILE A 36 -19.10 14.13 17.47
N GLN A 37 -18.15 13.92 18.37
CA GLN A 37 -17.45 12.64 18.54
C GLN A 37 -18.44 11.51 18.87
N ALA A 38 -19.44 11.76 19.73
CA ALA A 38 -20.51 10.80 20.00
C ALA A 38 -21.36 10.48 18.75
N LYS A 39 -21.75 11.50 17.96
CA LYS A 39 -22.46 11.30 16.69
C LYS A 39 -21.61 10.55 15.65
N LEU A 40 -20.31 10.81 15.59
CA LEU A 40 -19.38 10.09 14.71
C LEU A 40 -19.23 8.61 15.09
N GLN A 41 -19.17 8.31 16.39
CA GLN A 41 -19.16 6.92 16.86
C GLN A 41 -20.45 6.18 16.47
N GLU A 42 -21.60 6.86 16.54
CA GLU A 42 -22.86 6.31 16.05
C GLU A 42 -22.85 6.09 14.52
N ALA A 43 -22.35 7.07 13.75
CA ALA A 43 -22.29 7.01 12.30
C ALA A 43 -21.28 5.96 11.77
N ALA A 44 -20.15 5.75 12.45
CA ALA A 44 -19.10 4.80 12.08
C ALA A 44 -19.56 3.33 12.10
N THR A 45 -20.69 3.02 12.75
CA THR A 45 -21.28 1.67 12.73
C THR A 45 -22.12 1.38 11.47
N ARG A 46 -22.40 2.41 10.66
CA ARG A 46 -23.28 2.32 9.48
C ARG A 46 -22.46 2.51 8.18
N PRO A 47 -22.83 1.87 7.05
CA PRO A 47 -22.10 2.07 5.81
C PRO A 47 -22.26 3.52 5.36
N VAL A 48 -21.16 4.27 5.32
CA VAL A 48 -21.13 5.61 4.72
C VAL A 48 -20.94 5.44 3.22
N THR A 49 -22.05 5.19 2.52
CA THR A 49 -22.15 5.20 1.06
C THR A 49 -22.97 6.40 0.57
N ASP A 50 -23.43 7.26 1.49
CA ASP A 50 -24.23 8.45 1.21
C ASP A 50 -23.33 9.67 1.00
N ARG A 51 -23.47 10.32 -0.17
CA ARG A 51 -22.75 11.55 -0.53
C ARG A 51 -23.01 12.69 0.46
N SER A 52 -24.18 12.73 1.08
CA SER A 52 -24.57 13.74 2.07
C SER A 52 -23.82 13.54 3.38
N VAL A 53 -23.68 12.28 3.82
CA VAL A 53 -22.86 11.93 4.99
C VAL A 53 -21.38 12.17 4.71
N LYS A 54 -20.90 11.85 3.50
CA LYS A 54 -19.53 12.16 3.08
C LYS A 54 -19.25 13.67 3.11
N LEU A 55 -20.12 14.48 2.50
CA LEU A 55 -19.98 15.95 2.51
C LEU A 55 -20.04 16.53 3.93
N TRP A 56 -20.89 15.97 4.78
CA TRP A 56 -20.98 16.35 6.18
C TRP A 56 -19.70 16.00 6.95
N LEU A 57 -19.12 14.82 6.71
CA LEU A 57 -17.84 14.40 7.28
C LEU A 57 -16.67 15.26 6.78
N GLU A 58 -16.63 15.62 5.50
CA GLU A 58 -15.61 16.51 4.91
C GLU A 58 -15.63 17.88 5.56
N ARG A 59 -16.81 18.52 5.66
CA ARG A 59 -16.96 19.82 6.35
C ARG A 59 -16.53 19.74 7.81
N LEU A 60 -16.84 18.62 8.47
CA LEU A 60 -16.45 18.41 9.85
C LEU A 60 -14.95 18.20 10.04
N GLN A 61 -14.31 17.55 9.06
CA GLN A 61 -12.86 17.40 9.02
C GLN A 61 -12.16 18.75 8.84
N ASP A 62 -12.65 19.60 7.94
CA ASP A 62 -12.12 20.96 7.72
C ASP A 62 -12.13 21.78 9.02
N VAL A 63 -13.26 21.76 9.75
CA VAL A 63 -13.38 22.49 11.02
C VAL A 63 -12.49 21.88 12.12
N ALA A 64 -12.20 20.58 12.07
CA ALA A 64 -11.25 19.95 12.98
C ALA A 64 -9.81 20.41 12.71
N TYR A 65 -9.42 20.56 11.44
CA TYR A 65 -8.11 21.13 11.07
C TYR A 65 -7.98 22.59 11.51
N ASP A 66 -9.00 23.41 11.26
CA ASP A 66 -9.03 24.81 11.75
C ASP A 66 -8.87 24.89 13.28
N ALA A 67 -9.44 23.92 14.01
CA ALA A 67 -9.30 23.82 15.45
C ALA A 67 -7.90 23.40 15.88
N GLU A 68 -7.27 22.47 15.17
CA GLU A 68 -5.87 22.05 15.41
C GLU A 68 -4.90 23.21 15.18
N ASP A 69 -5.05 23.97 14.09
CA ASP A 69 -4.25 25.18 13.81
C ASP A 69 -4.31 26.19 14.96
N VAL A 70 -5.51 26.41 15.51
CA VAL A 70 -5.71 27.30 16.66
C VAL A 70 -5.02 26.75 17.91
N LEU A 71 -5.10 25.43 18.16
CA LEU A 71 -4.44 24.79 19.30
C LEU A 71 -2.91 24.85 19.16
N ASP A 72 -2.37 24.72 17.94
CA ASP A 72 -0.94 24.88 17.66
C ASP A 72 -0.45 26.30 17.94
N GLU A 73 -1.22 27.32 17.55
CA GLU A 73 -0.91 28.72 17.88
C GLU A 73 -0.92 28.98 19.41
N PHE A 74 -1.84 28.35 20.14
CA PHE A 74 -1.83 28.39 21.61
C PHE A 74 -0.61 27.69 22.20
N ALA A 75 -0.28 26.48 21.74
CA ALA A 75 0.87 25.71 22.21
C ALA A 75 2.19 26.46 21.96
N TYR A 76 2.34 27.04 20.77
CA TYR A 76 3.49 27.87 20.42
C TYR A 76 3.65 29.08 21.36
N GLU A 77 2.57 29.82 21.64
CA GLU A 77 2.63 30.98 22.54
C GLU A 77 2.93 30.60 23.98
N ILE A 78 2.47 29.44 24.45
CA ILE A 78 2.83 28.89 25.77
C ILE A 78 4.34 28.61 25.82
N LEU A 79 4.87 27.84 24.88
CA LEU A 79 6.29 27.48 24.82
C LEU A 79 7.21 28.70 24.71
N ARG A 80 6.85 29.68 23.88
CA ARG A 80 7.61 30.91 23.70
C ARG A 80 7.78 31.70 24.99
N LYS A 81 6.71 31.81 25.79
CA LYS A 81 6.74 32.60 27.04
C LYS A 81 7.51 31.90 28.14
N ASP A 82 7.53 30.56 28.15
CA ASP A 82 8.36 29.79 29.06
C ASP A 82 9.86 29.91 28.74
N GLN A 83 10.25 30.04 27.47
CA GLN A 83 11.65 30.28 27.08
C GLN A 83 12.11 31.72 27.33
N LYS A 84 11.23 32.73 27.23
CA LYS A 84 11.60 34.15 27.45
C LYS A 84 11.47 34.59 28.92
N LYS A 85 12.14 33.91 29.85
CA LYS A 85 12.43 34.45 31.19
C LYS A 85 13.68 35.35 31.16
N GLY A 86 13.62 36.44 30.40
CA GLY A 86 14.70 37.44 30.40
C GLY A 86 14.79 38.30 29.16
N LYS A 87 14.61 39.61 29.37
CA LYS A 87 14.79 40.76 28.46
C LYS A 87 13.61 41.14 27.56
N VAL A 88 13.15 42.35 27.86
CA VAL A 88 12.18 43.17 27.13
C VAL A 88 12.71 43.46 25.73
N ARG A 89 12.13 42.82 24.72
CA ARG A 89 11.94 43.38 23.38
C ARG A 89 11.05 42.43 22.59
N ASP A 90 9.84 42.89 22.26
CA ASP A 90 9.03 42.40 21.14
C ASP A 90 7.91 43.43 20.88
N PHE A 91 8.27 44.56 20.29
CA PHE A 91 7.36 45.61 19.81
C PHE A 91 7.07 45.41 18.31
N PHE A 92 6.67 44.20 17.92
CA PHE A 92 6.09 43.92 16.60
C PHE A 92 4.67 43.35 16.76
N SER A 93 3.76 43.84 15.93
CA SER A 93 2.32 43.98 16.17
C SER A 93 1.47 42.69 16.32
N LEU A 94 2.07 41.50 16.30
CA LEU A 94 1.36 40.22 16.43
C LEU A 94 1.51 39.54 17.81
N HIS A 95 2.35 40.08 18.70
CA HIS A 95 2.73 39.41 19.96
C HIS A 95 2.31 40.16 21.23
N ASN A 96 1.39 41.12 21.10
CA ASN A 96 0.72 41.73 22.25
C ASN A 96 -0.27 40.71 22.86
N PRO A 97 -0.19 40.36 24.15
CA PRO A 97 -1.10 39.41 24.80
C PRO A 97 -2.58 39.75 24.65
N VAL A 98 -2.94 41.02 24.49
CA VAL A 98 -4.33 41.46 24.24
C VAL A 98 -4.71 41.24 22.78
N ALA A 99 -3.83 41.57 21.83
CA ALA A 99 -4.07 41.34 20.40
C ALA A 99 -4.17 39.84 20.08
N PHE A 100 -3.29 39.02 20.68
CA PHE A 100 -3.33 37.57 20.57
C PHE A 100 -4.65 37.00 21.11
N ARG A 101 -5.08 37.43 22.30
CA ARG A 101 -6.37 37.01 22.88
C ARG A 101 -7.57 37.39 22.02
N LEU A 102 -7.59 38.61 21.47
CA LEU A 102 -8.65 39.05 20.56
C LEU A 102 -8.65 38.24 19.25
N SER A 103 -7.47 37.95 18.70
CA SER A 103 -7.29 37.14 17.50
C SER A 103 -7.78 35.71 17.73
N MET A 104 -7.31 35.04 18.79
CA MET A 104 -7.71 33.68 19.14
C MET A 104 -9.20 33.60 19.49
N GLY A 105 -9.74 34.56 20.24
CA GLY A 105 -11.17 34.62 20.54
C GLY A 105 -12.05 34.72 19.28
N ARG A 106 -11.58 35.42 18.23
CA ARG A 106 -12.26 35.45 16.93
C ARG A 106 -12.16 34.10 16.21
N LYS A 107 -11.00 33.45 16.20
CA LYS A 107 -10.81 32.13 15.56
C LYS A 107 -11.66 31.05 16.25
N VAL A 108 -11.64 30.98 17.59
CA VAL A 108 -12.48 30.07 18.39
C VAL A 108 -13.97 30.33 18.16
N LYS A 109 -14.38 31.60 18.04
CA LYS A 109 -15.78 31.95 17.70
C LYS A 109 -16.19 31.44 16.32
N LYS A 110 -15.32 31.59 15.30
CA LYS A 110 -15.57 31.06 13.96
C LYS A 110 -15.70 29.53 13.94
N ILE A 111 -14.79 28.82 14.60
CA ILE A 111 -14.86 27.34 14.73
C ILE A 111 -16.18 26.94 15.37
N LYS A 112 -16.58 27.63 16.45
CA LYS A 112 -17.86 27.38 17.11
C LYS A 112 -19.05 27.59 16.16
N GLU A 113 -19.07 28.70 15.42
CA GLU A 113 -20.14 28.99 14.46
C GLU A 113 -20.21 27.91 13.38
N ALA A 114 -19.08 27.47 12.82
CA ALA A 114 -19.02 26.38 11.86
C ALA A 114 -19.50 25.04 12.43
N LEU A 115 -19.14 24.69 13.67
CA LEU A 115 -19.64 23.49 14.36
C LEU A 115 -21.14 23.57 14.64
N ASP A 116 -21.67 24.75 14.98
CA ASP A 116 -23.09 24.96 15.19
C ASP A 116 -23.86 24.81 13.85
N GLU A 117 -23.34 25.32 12.73
CA GLU A 117 -23.90 25.09 11.38
C GLU A 117 -23.91 23.60 10.99
N ILE A 118 -22.79 22.90 11.17
CA ILE A 118 -22.69 21.46 10.89
C ILE A 118 -23.68 20.66 11.74
N ARG A 119 -23.95 21.12 12.96
CA ARG A 119 -24.93 20.50 13.86
C ARG A 119 -26.36 20.73 13.37
N GLU A 120 -26.73 21.96 13.03
CA GLU A 120 -28.07 22.28 12.52
C GLU A 120 -28.38 21.52 11.22
N ASP A 121 -27.38 21.35 10.33
CA ASP A 121 -27.51 20.54 9.12
C ASP A 121 -27.74 19.04 9.43
N ALA A 122 -27.16 18.55 10.53
CA ALA A 122 -27.35 17.18 11.01
C ALA A 122 -28.72 16.94 11.69
N ASP A 123 -29.32 17.99 12.25
CA ASP A 123 -30.62 17.91 12.95
C ASP A 123 -31.80 18.25 11.99
N GLY A 124 -31.58 19.10 10.98
CA GLY A 124 -32.57 19.48 9.96
C GLY A 124 -32.71 18.48 8.81
N SER A 125 -31.64 17.75 8.47
CA SER A 125 -31.76 16.57 7.62
C SER A 125 -32.11 15.37 8.50
N ARG A 126 -33.36 14.88 8.45
CA ARG A 126 -33.56 13.45 8.72
C ARG A 126 -32.66 12.77 7.69
N LEU A 127 -31.52 12.21 8.12
CA LEU A 127 -30.61 11.35 7.35
C LEU A 127 -31.34 10.05 6.91
N GLY A 128 -32.46 10.24 6.22
CA GLY A 128 -33.37 9.29 5.64
C GLY A 128 -32.79 8.82 4.32
N LEU A 129 -31.88 7.86 4.47
CA LEU A 129 -31.27 7.01 3.46
C LEU A 129 -32.19 6.76 2.26
N THR A 130 -31.91 7.39 1.12
CA THR A 130 -32.42 6.92 -0.19
C THR A 130 -31.32 7.03 -1.22
N PHE A 131 -30.93 5.87 -1.74
CA PHE A 131 -29.79 5.67 -2.63
C PHE A 131 -30.13 6.03 -4.08
N LEU A 132 -29.21 6.71 -4.77
CA LEU A 132 -29.13 6.66 -6.22
C LEU A 132 -27.72 6.24 -6.64
N GLN A 133 -27.72 5.22 -7.49
CA GLN A 133 -26.57 4.68 -8.20
C GLN A 133 -25.99 5.76 -9.11
N HIS A 134 -24.66 5.88 -9.15
CA HIS A 134 -24.00 6.35 -10.36
C HIS A 134 -22.77 5.52 -10.69
N GLU A 135 -22.92 4.92 -11.86
CA GLU A 135 -22.02 4.39 -12.87
C GLU A 135 -20.50 4.55 -12.69
N ASP A 136 -19.88 3.39 -12.91
CA ASP A 136 -18.56 3.17 -13.48
C ASP A 136 -17.99 4.38 -14.23
N ARG A 137 -16.85 4.86 -13.75
CA ARG A 137 -15.81 5.33 -14.63
C ARG A 137 -14.64 4.36 -14.57
N ALA A 138 -14.30 3.90 -15.78
CA ALA A 138 -13.14 3.09 -16.08
C ALA A 138 -11.89 3.62 -15.38
N GLN A 139 -11.11 2.68 -14.86
CA GLN A 139 -9.75 2.86 -14.38
C GLN A 139 -8.96 3.79 -15.30
N GLU A 140 -8.63 4.98 -14.79
CA GLU A 140 -7.53 5.77 -15.33
C GLU A 140 -6.24 4.97 -15.10
N VAL A 141 -5.56 4.68 -16.20
CA VAL A 141 -4.18 4.19 -16.19
C VAL A 141 -3.32 5.36 -15.73
N CYS A 142 -3.06 5.44 -14.43
CA CYS A 142 -2.07 6.36 -13.88
C CYS A 142 -0.65 5.88 -14.22
N LEU A 143 0.15 6.80 -14.75
CA LEU A 143 1.54 6.62 -15.15
C LEU A 143 2.44 6.55 -13.89
N ASP A 144 3.14 5.43 -13.65
CA ASP A 144 4.07 5.25 -12.51
C ASP A 144 5.48 4.88 -12.99
N LEU A 145 6.51 5.61 -12.59
CA LEU A 145 7.86 5.42 -13.15
C LEU A 145 8.75 4.38 -12.43
N ASP A 146 8.48 4.01 -11.16
CA ASP A 146 9.53 3.42 -10.28
C ASP A 146 9.14 2.16 -9.49
N ARG A 147 8.29 1.26 -10.00
CA ARG A 147 7.99 0.00 -9.29
C ARG A 147 9.16 -1.00 -9.36
N GLU A 148 9.56 -1.58 -8.23
CA GLU A 148 10.67 -2.54 -8.13
C GLU A 148 10.27 -3.89 -7.52
N THR A 149 10.89 -4.96 -8.00
CA THR A 149 10.77 -6.33 -7.48
C THR A 149 12.13 -7.04 -7.59
N ASP A 150 12.45 -7.87 -6.60
CA ASP A 150 13.70 -8.63 -6.55
C ASP A 150 13.51 -10.10 -6.99
N SER A 151 14.62 -10.84 -7.17
CA SER A 151 14.60 -12.26 -7.55
C SER A 151 14.56 -13.25 -6.37
N PHE A 152 14.59 -12.78 -5.12
CA PHE A 152 14.60 -13.59 -3.92
C PHE A 152 13.18 -13.92 -3.45
N LEU A 153 13.00 -15.10 -2.88
CA LEU A 153 11.71 -15.55 -2.40
C LEU A 153 11.93 -16.38 -1.14
N ASP A 154 11.23 -16.05 -0.05
CA ASP A 154 11.18 -16.91 1.13
C ASP A 154 10.35 -18.15 0.77
N SER A 155 11.04 -19.24 0.45
CA SER A 155 10.48 -20.45 -0.14
C SER A 155 9.49 -21.16 0.78
N SER A 156 9.50 -20.84 2.07
CA SER A 156 8.59 -21.38 3.07
C SER A 156 7.13 -20.92 2.89
N GLU A 157 6.87 -19.85 2.11
CA GLU A 157 5.53 -19.23 1.99
C GLU A 157 4.78 -19.51 0.67
N VAL A 158 5.29 -20.38 -0.22
CA VAL A 158 4.63 -20.66 -1.51
C VAL A 158 3.83 -21.94 -1.45
N VAL A 159 2.56 -21.87 -1.84
CA VAL A 159 1.61 -22.98 -1.85
C VAL A 159 0.98 -23.10 -3.24
N GLY A 160 0.91 -24.33 -3.78
CA GLY A 160 0.05 -24.65 -4.92
C GLY A 160 0.50 -24.10 -6.26
N ARG A 161 1.82 -23.98 -6.48
CA ARG A 161 2.40 -23.38 -7.70
C ARG A 161 3.36 -24.31 -8.43
N GLU A 162 3.48 -25.55 -7.99
CA GLU A 162 4.37 -26.57 -8.54
C GLU A 162 4.04 -26.86 -10.01
N ASP A 163 2.75 -27.01 -10.34
CA ASP A 163 2.28 -27.24 -11.71
C ASP A 163 2.57 -26.05 -12.62
N ASP A 164 2.29 -24.82 -12.14
CA ASP A 164 2.55 -23.58 -12.89
C ASP A 164 4.05 -23.46 -13.23
N VAL A 165 4.90 -23.76 -12.26
CA VAL A 165 6.37 -23.73 -12.43
C VAL A 165 6.81 -24.81 -13.41
N SER A 166 6.28 -26.04 -13.29
CA SER A 166 6.61 -27.13 -14.23
C SER A 166 6.27 -26.74 -15.67
N ILE A 167 5.04 -26.27 -15.91
CA ILE A 167 4.58 -25.87 -17.24
C ILE A 167 5.50 -24.82 -17.87
N VAL A 168 5.87 -23.79 -17.11
CA VAL A 168 6.77 -22.73 -17.61
C VAL A 168 8.16 -23.30 -17.89
N THR A 169 8.71 -24.12 -16.99
CA THR A 169 10.05 -24.72 -17.20
C THR A 169 10.11 -25.69 -18.37
N ASP A 170 9.06 -26.48 -18.61
CA ASP A 170 8.99 -27.43 -19.72
C ASP A 170 8.89 -26.70 -21.07
N ARG A 171 8.14 -25.59 -21.11
CA ARG A 171 8.09 -24.70 -22.27
C ARG A 171 9.44 -24.07 -22.56
N LEU A 172 10.12 -23.56 -21.53
CA LEU A 172 11.48 -23.02 -21.67
C LEU A 172 12.43 -24.07 -22.24
N ALA A 173 12.43 -25.30 -21.70
CA ALA A 173 13.28 -26.39 -22.17
C ALA A 173 12.99 -26.84 -23.61
N THR A 174 11.75 -26.67 -24.08
CA THR A 174 11.35 -27.00 -25.46
C THR A 174 11.74 -25.88 -26.42
N LEU A 175 11.40 -24.63 -26.12
CA LEU A 175 11.61 -23.48 -27.01
C LEU A 175 13.09 -23.15 -27.19
N THR A 176 13.89 -23.30 -26.13
CA THR A 176 15.35 -23.02 -26.15
C THR A 176 16.12 -23.94 -27.10
N LYS A 177 15.58 -25.12 -27.45
CA LYS A 177 16.17 -26.02 -28.46
C LYS A 177 15.94 -25.52 -29.89
N GLN A 178 14.88 -24.74 -30.10
CA GLN A 178 14.41 -24.34 -31.44
C GLN A 178 14.84 -22.91 -31.79
N HIS A 179 14.89 -22.01 -30.80
CA HIS A 179 15.10 -20.58 -31.01
C HIS A 179 16.39 -20.06 -30.37
N VAL A 180 16.93 -18.97 -30.93
CA VAL A 180 18.05 -18.24 -30.31
C VAL A 180 17.60 -17.56 -29.02
N LEU A 181 16.46 -16.89 -29.08
CA LEU A 181 15.80 -16.25 -27.95
C LEU A 181 14.34 -16.73 -27.86
N SER A 182 13.99 -17.33 -26.73
CA SER A 182 12.64 -17.81 -26.43
C SER A 182 11.98 -16.92 -25.40
N VAL A 183 10.70 -16.59 -25.55
CA VAL A 183 9.97 -15.70 -24.66
C VAL A 183 8.69 -16.38 -24.22
N VAL A 184 8.54 -16.51 -22.90
CA VAL A 184 7.41 -17.18 -22.24
C VAL A 184 6.71 -16.17 -21.33
N PRO A 185 5.61 -15.56 -21.81
CA PRO A 185 4.81 -14.64 -20.99
C PRO A 185 3.98 -15.40 -19.95
N ILE A 186 3.90 -14.87 -18.73
CA ILE A 186 3.00 -15.28 -17.66
C ILE A 186 1.98 -14.15 -17.47
N VAL A 187 0.72 -14.40 -17.80
CA VAL A 187 -0.33 -13.38 -17.81
C VAL A 187 -1.51 -13.74 -16.93
N GLY A 188 -2.10 -12.73 -16.29
CA GLY A 188 -3.21 -12.90 -15.38
C GLY A 188 -3.43 -11.69 -14.48
N MET A 189 -4.52 -11.71 -13.72
CA MET A 189 -4.95 -10.60 -12.88
C MET A 189 -3.95 -10.23 -11.78
N ALA A 190 -4.13 -9.04 -11.20
CA ALA A 190 -3.40 -8.59 -10.02
C ALA A 190 -3.61 -9.57 -8.84
N GLY A 191 -2.59 -9.74 -7.99
CA GLY A 191 -2.68 -10.59 -6.79
C GLY A 191 -2.70 -12.11 -7.05
N LEU A 192 -2.69 -12.56 -8.32
CA LEU A 192 -2.73 -13.98 -8.69
C LEU A 192 -1.41 -14.73 -8.41
N GLY A 193 -0.30 -14.01 -8.19
CA GLY A 193 1.00 -14.63 -7.90
C GLY A 193 1.90 -14.89 -9.11
N LYS A 194 1.74 -14.13 -10.21
CA LYS A 194 2.61 -14.24 -11.41
C LYS A 194 4.10 -14.06 -11.09
N THR A 195 4.43 -12.99 -10.36
CA THR A 195 5.79 -12.72 -9.88
C THR A 195 6.31 -13.86 -9.00
N THR A 196 5.46 -14.45 -8.15
CA THR A 196 5.79 -15.63 -7.34
C THR A 196 6.16 -16.83 -8.22
N VAL A 197 5.38 -17.12 -9.27
CA VAL A 197 5.70 -18.18 -10.24
C VAL A 197 7.01 -17.88 -10.95
N ALA A 198 7.24 -16.66 -11.43
CA ALA A 198 8.49 -16.27 -12.09
C ALA A 198 9.71 -16.40 -11.16
N LYS A 199 9.60 -15.99 -9.89
CA LYS A 199 10.64 -16.17 -8.87
C LYS A 199 10.95 -17.66 -8.63
N LYS A 200 9.93 -18.52 -8.55
CA LYS A 200 10.11 -19.99 -8.44
C LYS A 200 10.74 -20.61 -9.69
N VAL A 201 10.36 -20.15 -10.88
CA VAL A 201 11.03 -20.56 -12.13
C VAL A 201 12.50 -20.15 -12.10
N CYS A 202 12.85 -18.94 -11.62
CA CYS A 202 14.25 -18.53 -11.47
C CYS A 202 15.04 -19.45 -10.54
N GLU A 203 14.45 -19.83 -9.41
CA GLU A 203 15.03 -20.75 -8.43
C GLU A 203 15.36 -22.09 -9.10
N VAL A 204 14.36 -22.74 -9.72
CA VAL A 204 14.51 -24.02 -10.43
C VAL A 204 15.55 -23.92 -11.55
N VAL A 205 15.52 -22.85 -12.34
CA VAL A 205 16.46 -22.63 -13.44
C VAL A 205 17.90 -22.51 -12.92
N ARG A 206 18.10 -21.81 -11.79
CA ARG A 206 19.42 -21.63 -11.16
C ARG A 206 19.94 -22.93 -10.56
N GLU A 207 19.08 -23.68 -9.86
CA GLU A 207 19.42 -24.98 -9.27
C GLU A 207 19.81 -26.01 -10.32
N ARG A 208 19.03 -26.09 -11.41
CA ARG A 208 19.30 -27.01 -12.53
C ARG A 208 20.46 -26.54 -13.40
N LYS A 209 21.02 -25.34 -13.17
CA LYS A 209 22.05 -24.70 -14.01
C LYS A 209 21.68 -24.73 -15.50
N HIS A 210 20.42 -24.44 -15.81
CA HIS A 210 19.91 -24.56 -17.18
C HIS A 210 20.46 -23.47 -18.11
N PHE A 211 20.88 -22.34 -17.55
CA PHE A 211 21.52 -21.24 -18.26
C PHE A 211 22.79 -20.81 -17.53
N ASP A 212 23.74 -20.24 -18.28
CA ASP A 212 25.01 -19.76 -17.72
C ASP A 212 24.81 -18.53 -16.83
N VAL A 213 23.80 -17.70 -17.14
CA VAL A 213 23.49 -16.46 -16.41
C VAL A 213 21.98 -16.31 -16.18
N THR A 214 21.58 -15.95 -14.95
CA THR A 214 20.18 -15.68 -14.57
C THR A 214 20.03 -14.23 -14.13
N LEU A 215 19.13 -13.49 -14.76
CA LEU A 215 18.91 -12.06 -14.61
C LEU A 215 17.45 -11.77 -14.25
N TRP A 216 17.23 -10.71 -13.48
CA TRP A 216 15.90 -10.25 -13.08
C TRP A 216 15.88 -8.73 -13.17
N VAL A 217 14.87 -8.19 -13.86
CA VAL A 217 14.64 -6.77 -14.05
C VAL A 217 13.16 -6.49 -13.79
N CYS A 218 12.87 -5.56 -12.89
CA CYS A 218 11.52 -5.08 -12.68
C CYS A 218 11.24 -3.93 -13.65
N VAL A 219 10.38 -4.16 -14.64
CA VAL A 219 10.17 -3.21 -15.73
C VAL A 219 9.17 -2.14 -15.36
N SER A 220 8.05 -2.54 -14.75
CA SER A 220 7.01 -1.61 -14.32
C SER A 220 6.50 -0.80 -15.53
N ASN A 221 6.27 0.52 -15.43
CA ASN A 221 5.78 1.28 -16.60
C ASN A 221 6.89 1.86 -17.48
N ASP A 222 8.12 2.07 -16.97
CA ASP A 222 9.23 2.51 -17.81
C ASP A 222 9.89 1.34 -18.55
N PHE A 223 9.33 1.04 -19.73
CA PHE A 223 9.97 0.16 -20.71
C PHE A 223 11.08 0.91 -21.45
N SER A 224 12.18 1.13 -20.76
CA SER A 224 13.40 1.71 -21.31
C SER A 224 14.42 0.62 -21.61
N LYS A 225 14.67 0.37 -22.91
CA LYS A 225 15.70 -0.60 -23.34
C LYS A 225 17.07 -0.30 -22.72
N ARG A 226 17.40 0.98 -22.53
CA ARG A 226 18.66 1.42 -21.92
C ARG A 226 18.71 1.01 -20.44
N ARG A 227 17.63 1.26 -19.70
CA ARG A 227 17.50 0.92 -18.27
C ARG A 227 17.61 -0.59 -18.08
N ILE A 228 16.80 -1.35 -18.82
CA ILE A 228 16.77 -2.82 -18.75
C ILE A 228 18.16 -3.41 -19.02
N LEU A 229 18.83 -3.00 -20.09
CA LEU A 229 20.17 -3.48 -20.43
C LEU A 229 21.23 -3.02 -19.39
N GLY A 230 21.09 -1.81 -18.84
CA GLY A 230 21.93 -1.31 -17.78
C GLY A 230 21.83 -2.14 -16.50
N GLU A 231 20.61 -2.46 -16.06
CA GLU A 231 20.35 -3.33 -14.90
C GLU A 231 20.89 -4.75 -15.12
N MET A 232 20.71 -5.30 -16.33
CA MET A 232 21.31 -6.59 -16.69
C MET A 232 22.83 -6.55 -16.52
N LEU A 233 23.49 -5.50 -17.01
CA LEU A 233 24.94 -5.36 -16.92
C LEU A 233 25.39 -5.20 -15.46
N GLN A 234 24.70 -4.38 -14.67
CA GLN A 234 24.99 -4.17 -13.26
C GLN A 234 24.83 -5.46 -12.44
N LYS A 235 23.85 -6.31 -12.77
CA LYS A 235 23.68 -7.65 -12.17
C LYS A 235 24.84 -8.59 -12.49
N ILE A 236 25.43 -8.48 -13.67
CA ILE A 236 26.57 -9.31 -14.09
C ILE A 236 27.88 -8.79 -13.51
N ASP A 237 28.03 -7.46 -13.44
CA ASP A 237 29.23 -6.78 -12.97
C ASP A 237 28.85 -5.52 -12.19
N ILE A 238 28.83 -5.64 -10.87
CA ILE A 238 28.41 -4.58 -9.94
C ILE A 238 29.26 -3.31 -10.12
N SER A 239 30.51 -3.44 -10.57
CA SER A 239 31.42 -2.30 -10.78
C SER A 239 31.05 -1.40 -11.96
N THR A 240 30.09 -1.83 -12.79
CA THR A 240 29.66 -1.09 -14.00
C THR A 240 28.47 -0.16 -13.77
N GLY A 241 28.04 0.02 -12.51
CA GLY A 241 26.99 0.97 -12.15
C GLY A 241 27.28 2.39 -12.67
N GLY A 242 26.24 3.08 -13.15
CA GLY A 242 26.34 4.45 -13.65
C GLY A 242 26.73 4.59 -15.13
N LEU A 243 26.92 3.50 -15.88
CA LEU A 243 27.06 3.58 -17.33
C LEU A 243 25.74 4.04 -17.97
N THR A 244 25.75 5.21 -18.62
CA THR A 244 24.54 5.78 -19.27
C THR A 244 24.56 5.70 -20.79
N ASN A 245 25.71 5.40 -21.39
CA ASN A 245 25.87 5.23 -22.82
C ASN A 245 25.44 3.81 -23.25
N LEU A 246 24.45 3.73 -24.14
CA LEU A 246 23.90 2.47 -24.63
C LEU A 246 24.94 1.60 -25.35
N ASP A 247 25.81 2.20 -26.17
CA ASP A 247 26.80 1.45 -26.95
C ASP A 247 27.80 0.77 -26.02
N ALA A 248 28.27 1.51 -24.99
CA ALA A 248 29.17 0.96 -23.99
C ALA A 248 28.51 -0.13 -23.12
N ILE A 249 27.20 -0.03 -22.85
CA ILE A 249 26.45 -1.09 -22.17
C ILE A 249 26.42 -2.35 -23.04
N LEU A 250 26.11 -2.19 -24.33
CA LEU A 250 26.01 -3.30 -25.28
C LEU A 250 27.35 -4.00 -25.49
N GLU A 251 28.45 -3.26 -25.68
CA GLU A 251 29.80 -3.81 -25.83
C GLU A 251 30.20 -4.67 -24.62
N LYS A 252 29.97 -4.15 -23.40
CA LYS A 252 30.26 -4.90 -22.17
C LYS A 252 29.36 -6.11 -21.99
N LEU A 253 28.06 -6.00 -22.29
CA LEU A 253 27.15 -7.14 -22.24
C LEU A 253 27.57 -8.23 -23.23
N GLN A 254 27.94 -7.85 -24.46
CA GLN A 254 28.46 -8.78 -25.47
C GLN A 254 29.74 -9.48 -25.00
N GLU A 255 30.67 -8.74 -24.37
CA GLU A 255 31.89 -9.32 -23.81
C GLU A 255 31.57 -10.34 -22.70
N LYS A 256 30.74 -9.95 -21.73
CA LYS A 256 30.45 -10.76 -20.53
C LYS A 256 29.58 -11.99 -20.81
N LEU A 257 28.67 -11.88 -21.78
CA LEU A 257 27.75 -12.93 -22.23
C LEU A 257 28.24 -13.67 -23.47
N LYS A 258 29.48 -13.39 -23.94
CA LYS A 258 30.09 -14.11 -25.06
C LYS A 258 30.08 -15.61 -24.80
N ASN A 259 29.52 -16.37 -25.75
CA ASN A 259 29.37 -17.83 -25.70
C ASN A 259 28.55 -18.38 -24.52
N LYS A 260 27.81 -17.52 -23.80
CA LYS A 260 26.95 -17.90 -22.68
C LYS A 260 25.46 -17.84 -23.05
N THR A 261 24.67 -18.72 -22.46
CA THR A 261 23.21 -18.61 -22.48
C THR A 261 22.74 -17.80 -21.28
N PHE A 262 21.72 -16.97 -21.48
CA PHE A 262 21.10 -16.23 -20.39
C PHE A 262 19.61 -16.53 -20.26
N PHE A 263 19.13 -16.43 -19.03
CA PHE A 263 17.73 -16.39 -18.67
C PHE A 263 17.43 -15.04 -18.03
N LEU A 264 16.44 -14.32 -18.56
CA LEU A 264 16.04 -13.00 -18.11
C LEU A 264 14.57 -13.01 -17.68
N VAL A 265 14.28 -12.49 -16.49
CA VAL A 265 12.90 -12.12 -16.13
C VAL A 265 12.69 -10.63 -16.32
N LEU A 266 11.65 -10.29 -17.08
CA LEU A 266 11.08 -8.95 -17.17
C LEU A 266 9.76 -8.96 -16.37
N ASP A 267 9.83 -8.51 -15.12
CA ASP A 267 8.68 -8.53 -14.22
C ASP A 267 7.81 -7.28 -14.40
N ASP A 268 6.49 -7.48 -14.35
CA ASP A 268 5.44 -6.47 -14.34
C ASP A 268 5.49 -5.48 -15.52
N VAL A 269 5.46 -6.00 -16.76
CA VAL A 269 5.49 -5.19 -17.98
C VAL A 269 4.11 -4.63 -18.34
N TRP A 270 4.03 -3.32 -18.59
CA TRP A 270 2.80 -2.59 -18.96
C TRP A 270 2.82 -1.90 -20.33
N ASN A 271 3.95 -1.93 -21.03
CA ASN A 271 4.10 -1.22 -22.29
C ASN A 271 3.56 -2.03 -23.48
N GLU A 272 2.63 -1.46 -24.24
CA GLU A 272 2.00 -2.05 -25.44
C GLU A 272 2.68 -1.64 -26.77
N ASP A 273 3.74 -0.83 -26.71
CA ASP A 273 4.50 -0.38 -27.88
C ASP A 273 5.38 -1.52 -28.44
N HIS A 274 4.89 -2.12 -29.54
CA HIS A 274 5.59 -3.13 -30.30
C HIS A 274 7.02 -2.73 -30.71
N GLY A 275 7.22 -1.46 -31.12
CA GLY A 275 8.52 -0.97 -31.56
C GLY A 275 9.55 -0.94 -30.43
N LYS A 276 9.12 -0.64 -29.20
CA LYS A 276 9.99 -0.69 -28.02
C LYS A 276 10.44 -2.11 -27.70
N TRP A 277 9.51 -3.07 -27.74
CA TRP A 277 9.85 -4.48 -27.54
C TRP A 277 10.77 -5.01 -28.64
N ASP A 278 10.44 -4.78 -29.91
CA ASP A 278 11.26 -5.21 -31.05
C ASP A 278 12.68 -4.64 -30.96
N GLY A 279 12.79 -3.35 -30.57
CA GLY A 279 14.07 -2.71 -30.32
C GLY A 279 14.89 -3.38 -29.22
N LEU A 280 14.28 -3.79 -28.10
CA LEU A 280 14.98 -4.53 -27.03
C LEU A 280 15.35 -5.95 -27.49
N LYS A 281 14.41 -6.65 -28.13
CA LYS A 281 14.58 -8.01 -28.63
C LYS A 281 15.74 -8.10 -29.63
N GLU A 282 15.88 -7.12 -30.51
CA GLU A 282 17.01 -7.01 -31.44
C GLU A 282 18.34 -6.91 -30.69
N GLN A 283 18.42 -6.10 -29.62
CA GLN A 283 19.65 -5.99 -28.82
C GLN A 283 19.98 -7.29 -28.08
N LEU A 284 18.97 -7.95 -27.50
CA LEU A 284 19.16 -9.25 -26.83
C LEU A 284 19.70 -10.31 -27.79
N LEU A 285 19.21 -10.34 -29.04
CA LEU A 285 19.71 -11.22 -30.10
C LEU A 285 21.14 -10.88 -30.53
N LYS A 286 21.53 -9.60 -30.53
CA LYS A 286 22.90 -9.15 -30.82
C LYS A 286 23.89 -9.45 -29.69
N ILE A 287 23.43 -9.47 -28.43
CA ILE A 287 24.26 -9.74 -27.25
C ILE A 287 24.70 -11.21 -27.21
N SER A 288 23.78 -12.14 -27.50
CA SER A 288 24.09 -13.57 -27.57
C SER A 288 23.46 -14.21 -28.79
N SER A 289 24.31 -14.63 -29.73
CA SER A 289 23.93 -15.41 -30.91
C SER A 289 23.81 -16.92 -30.65
N LYS A 290 24.15 -17.36 -29.43
CA LYS A 290 24.06 -18.77 -29.03
C LYS A 290 22.59 -19.19 -28.92
N LYS A 291 22.25 -20.37 -29.42
CA LYS A 291 20.90 -20.92 -29.21
C LYS A 291 20.66 -21.24 -27.74
N GLY A 292 19.43 -21.02 -27.30
CA GLY A 292 18.98 -21.37 -25.95
C GLY A 292 19.00 -20.23 -24.94
N ASN A 293 18.88 -18.97 -25.36
CA ASN A 293 18.56 -17.88 -24.45
C ASN A 293 17.04 -17.81 -24.21
N ALA A 294 16.63 -17.34 -23.03
CA ALA A 294 15.22 -17.22 -22.71
C ALA A 294 14.86 -15.96 -21.92
N VAL A 295 13.63 -15.50 -22.11
CA VAL A 295 12.99 -14.41 -21.38
C VAL A 295 11.67 -14.89 -20.81
N VAL A 296 11.42 -14.68 -19.53
CA VAL A 296 10.10 -14.79 -18.93
C VAL A 296 9.57 -13.39 -18.68
N VAL A 297 8.34 -13.14 -19.12
CA VAL A 297 7.69 -11.84 -18.92
C VAL A 297 6.52 -12.04 -17.97
N THR A 298 6.33 -11.18 -16.97
CA THR A 298 5.05 -11.15 -16.23
C THR A 298 4.27 -9.89 -16.61
N THR A 299 2.98 -10.04 -16.88
CA THR A 299 2.12 -8.90 -17.22
C THR A 299 0.67 -9.16 -16.82
N ARG A 300 -0.12 -8.10 -16.70
CA ARG A 300 -1.58 -8.18 -16.49
C ARG A 300 -2.35 -8.09 -17.80
N ILE A 301 -1.70 -7.67 -18.88
CA ILE A 301 -2.33 -7.30 -20.15
C ILE A 301 -2.10 -8.42 -21.16
N THR A 302 -3.18 -8.94 -21.74
CA THR A 302 -3.12 -10.10 -22.64
C THR A 302 -2.49 -9.74 -23.99
N GLU A 303 -2.68 -8.50 -24.41
CA GLU A 303 -2.15 -7.88 -25.61
C GLU A 303 -0.61 -7.84 -25.53
N ILE A 304 -0.05 -7.44 -24.38
CA ILE A 304 1.40 -7.46 -24.14
C ILE A 304 1.95 -8.89 -24.18
N ALA A 305 1.25 -9.83 -23.52
CA ALA A 305 1.66 -11.22 -23.55
C ALA A 305 1.68 -11.76 -24.98
N THR A 306 0.69 -11.42 -25.80
CA THR A 306 0.58 -11.83 -27.21
C THR A 306 1.63 -11.16 -28.09
N MET A 307 1.94 -9.90 -27.83
CA MET A 307 3.01 -9.17 -28.51
C MET A 307 4.39 -9.79 -28.24
N MET A 308 4.66 -10.22 -27.01
CA MET A 308 6.00 -10.66 -26.61
C MET A 308 6.25 -12.15 -26.82
N GLU A 309 5.21 -12.97 -27.04
CA GLU A 309 5.33 -14.42 -27.15
C GLU A 309 6.21 -14.87 -28.34
N THR A 310 7.03 -15.92 -28.14
CA THR A 310 7.85 -16.46 -29.25
C THR A 310 7.02 -17.24 -30.27
N SER A 311 6.02 -17.98 -29.78
CA SER A 311 5.13 -18.78 -30.60
C SER A 311 3.76 -18.86 -29.94
N ARG A 312 2.70 -19.00 -30.77
CA ARG A 312 1.33 -19.15 -30.27
C ARG A 312 1.24 -20.32 -29.30
N GLY A 313 0.73 -20.05 -28.11
CA GLY A 313 0.59 -21.05 -27.05
C GLY A 313 1.76 -21.12 -26.06
N SER A 314 2.79 -20.28 -26.23
CA SER A 314 3.88 -20.17 -25.25
C SER A 314 3.46 -19.41 -23.98
N GLN A 315 2.38 -18.61 -24.02
CA GLN A 315 1.83 -17.89 -22.86
C GLN A 315 1.27 -18.81 -21.78
N HIS A 316 1.68 -18.61 -20.53
CA HIS A 316 1.13 -19.30 -19.37
C HIS A 316 0.12 -18.41 -18.63
N LYS A 317 -1.02 -18.99 -18.26
CA LYS A 317 -2.07 -18.32 -17.49
C LYS A 317 -2.26 -19.08 -16.18
N PRO A 318 -1.60 -18.66 -15.08
CA PRO A 318 -1.79 -19.31 -13.80
C PRO A 318 -3.27 -19.31 -13.42
N LYS A 319 -3.74 -20.40 -12.82
CA LYS A 319 -5.11 -20.46 -12.29
C LYS A 319 -5.15 -19.86 -10.89
N GLY A 320 -6.37 -19.52 -10.44
CA GLY A 320 -6.62 -19.27 -9.03
C GLY A 320 -6.26 -20.52 -8.22
N LEU A 321 -5.76 -20.30 -7.00
CA LEU A 321 -5.56 -21.37 -6.03
C LEU A 321 -6.90 -21.98 -5.65
N SER A 322 -6.89 -23.25 -5.26
CA SER A 322 -8.03 -23.89 -4.60
C SER A 322 -8.29 -23.27 -3.23
N ASP A 323 -9.50 -23.50 -2.71
CA ASP A 323 -9.88 -23.00 -1.39
C ASP A 323 -9.00 -23.59 -0.28
N GLU A 324 -8.54 -24.84 -0.42
CA GLU A 324 -7.65 -25.49 0.54
C GLU A 324 -6.22 -24.93 0.49
N GLU A 325 -5.74 -24.54 -0.70
CA GLU A 325 -4.45 -23.84 -0.83
C GLU A 325 -4.53 -22.41 -0.26
N CYS A 326 -5.63 -21.71 -0.49
CA CYS A 326 -5.89 -20.41 0.15
C CYS A 326 -5.95 -20.56 1.68
N TRP A 327 -6.62 -21.59 2.18
CA TRP A 327 -6.68 -21.91 3.60
C TRP A 327 -5.28 -22.19 4.16
N SER A 328 -4.45 -22.94 3.44
CA SER A 328 -3.07 -23.24 3.84
C SER A 328 -2.24 -21.96 4.02
N ILE A 329 -2.38 -20.98 3.11
CA ILE A 329 -1.74 -19.66 3.23
C ILE A 329 -2.24 -18.91 4.47
N ILE A 330 -3.56 -18.87 4.70
CA ILE A 330 -4.16 -18.22 5.87
C ILE A 330 -3.64 -18.87 7.15
N LYS A 331 -3.71 -20.20 7.23
CA LYS A 331 -3.28 -21.00 8.38
C LYS A 331 -1.82 -20.74 8.73
N GLN A 332 -0.94 -20.72 7.72
CA GLN A 332 0.48 -20.42 7.92
C GLN A 332 0.70 -19.03 8.51
N LYS A 333 -0.02 -18.01 8.01
CA LYS A 333 0.07 -16.63 8.52
C LYS A 333 -0.46 -16.49 9.95
N VAL A 334 -1.58 -17.14 10.27
CA VAL A 334 -2.18 -17.12 11.61
C VAL A 334 -1.27 -17.80 12.64
N SER A 335 -0.72 -18.97 12.31
CA SER A 335 0.12 -19.75 13.22
C SER A 335 1.55 -19.18 13.38
N GLY A 336 1.89 -18.10 12.67
CA GLY A 336 3.20 -17.44 12.77
C GLY A 336 4.37 -18.34 12.36
N GLY A 337 4.14 -19.32 11.50
CA GLY A 337 5.15 -20.30 11.07
C GLY A 337 5.50 -21.40 12.08
N GLY A 338 5.03 -21.30 13.33
CA GLY A 338 5.11 -22.40 14.29
C GLY A 338 3.93 -23.33 14.08
N GLY A 339 4.16 -24.64 13.91
CA GLY A 339 3.14 -25.65 13.60
C GLY A 339 2.10 -25.92 14.71
N ALA A 340 1.66 -24.89 15.43
CA ALA A 340 0.59 -24.97 16.41
C ALA A 340 -0.72 -25.34 15.73
N THR A 341 -1.34 -26.42 16.22
CA THR A 341 -2.64 -26.90 15.77
C THR A 341 -3.72 -25.89 16.17
N LEU A 342 -4.42 -25.34 15.20
CA LEU A 342 -5.60 -24.51 15.44
C LEU A 342 -6.74 -25.39 15.99
N ALA A 343 -7.59 -24.81 16.85
CA ALA A 343 -8.82 -25.48 17.28
C ALA A 343 -9.71 -25.80 16.06
N ALA A 344 -10.40 -26.94 16.08
CA ALA A 344 -11.24 -27.40 14.97
C ALA A 344 -12.30 -26.37 14.53
N ASP A 345 -12.86 -25.63 15.48
CA ASP A 345 -13.82 -24.54 15.22
C ASP A 345 -13.19 -23.40 14.40
N LEU A 346 -11.95 -23.00 14.73
CA LEU A 346 -11.22 -21.96 14.00
C LEU A 346 -10.84 -22.45 12.59
N GLU A 347 -10.49 -23.72 12.45
CA GLU A 347 -10.20 -24.31 11.14
C GLU A 347 -11.43 -24.32 10.24
N SER A 348 -12.61 -24.68 10.77
CA SER A 348 -13.87 -24.61 10.04
C SER A 348 -14.19 -23.18 9.57
N ILE A 349 -14.11 -22.20 10.47
CA ILE A 349 -14.36 -20.78 10.12
C ILE A 349 -13.33 -20.30 9.09
N GLY A 350 -12.06 -20.63 9.28
CA GLY A 350 -10.97 -20.24 8.41
C GLY A 350 -11.10 -20.78 6.99
N LYS A 351 -11.57 -22.03 6.83
CA LYS A 351 -11.89 -22.60 5.51
C LYS A 351 -13.04 -21.87 4.82
N GLU A 352 -14.09 -21.47 5.54
CA GLU A 352 -15.16 -20.66 4.96
C GLU A 352 -14.67 -19.27 4.53
N ILE A 353 -13.76 -18.66 5.30
CA ILE A 353 -13.10 -17.40 4.91
C ILE A 353 -12.20 -17.61 3.68
N ALA A 354 -11.50 -18.74 3.57
CA ALA A 354 -10.65 -19.03 2.42
C ALA A 354 -11.42 -19.05 1.09
N LYS A 355 -12.65 -19.58 1.10
CA LYS A 355 -13.55 -19.56 -0.08
C LYS A 355 -13.85 -18.15 -0.58
N LYS A 356 -13.84 -17.15 0.31
CA LYS A 356 -14.04 -15.73 -0.07
C LYS A 356 -12.84 -15.15 -0.82
N CYS A 357 -11.67 -15.80 -0.80
CA CYS A 357 -10.48 -15.30 -1.50
C CYS A 357 -10.58 -15.41 -3.02
N GLY A 358 -11.53 -16.19 -3.57
CA GLY A 358 -11.69 -16.39 -5.01
C GLY A 358 -10.43 -16.94 -5.69
N GLY A 359 -9.62 -17.71 -4.96
CA GLY A 359 -8.35 -18.26 -5.44
C GLY A 359 -7.21 -17.26 -5.61
N LEU A 360 -7.30 -16.04 -5.06
CA LEU A 360 -6.23 -15.04 -5.09
C LEU A 360 -5.30 -15.18 -3.88
N PRO A 361 -4.01 -15.59 -4.06
CA PRO A 361 -3.06 -15.74 -2.96
C PRO A 361 -2.86 -14.46 -2.13
N LEU A 362 -2.91 -13.29 -2.77
CA LEU A 362 -2.77 -12.00 -2.08
C LEU A 362 -3.86 -11.81 -1.04
N LEU A 363 -5.10 -12.15 -1.37
CA LEU A 363 -6.24 -11.97 -0.48
C LEU A 363 -6.19 -12.96 0.68
N ALA A 364 -5.74 -14.19 0.43
CA ALA A 364 -5.44 -15.16 1.47
C ALA A 364 -4.36 -14.65 2.45
N LYS A 365 -3.29 -14.02 1.96
CA LYS A 365 -2.26 -13.41 2.83
C LYS A 365 -2.82 -12.26 3.67
N VAL A 366 -3.62 -11.38 3.06
CA VAL A 366 -4.26 -10.23 3.75
C VAL A 366 -5.20 -10.70 4.84
N LEU A 367 -6.08 -11.68 4.55
CA LEU A 367 -7.00 -12.23 5.53
C LEU A 367 -6.26 -13.00 6.63
N GLY A 368 -5.23 -13.77 6.29
CA GLY A 368 -4.37 -14.43 7.27
C GLY A 368 -3.71 -13.46 8.24
N GLY A 369 -3.21 -12.31 7.74
CA GLY A 369 -2.69 -11.23 8.56
C GLY A 369 -3.77 -10.59 9.45
N THR A 370 -4.96 -10.36 8.89
CA THR A 370 -6.11 -9.76 9.61
C THR A 370 -6.61 -10.66 10.75
N LEU A 371 -6.60 -11.98 10.54
CA LEU A 371 -7.04 -12.99 11.52
C LEU A 371 -5.98 -13.30 12.58
N ARG A 372 -4.72 -12.92 12.34
CA ARG A 372 -3.61 -13.17 13.25
C ARG A 372 -3.89 -12.47 14.58
N ARG A 373 -3.68 -13.18 15.71
CA ARG A 373 -3.90 -12.69 17.08
C ARG A 373 -5.37 -12.33 17.40
N LYS A 374 -6.35 -12.82 16.62
CA LYS A 374 -7.78 -12.63 16.89
C LYS A 374 -8.44 -13.85 17.51
N GLU A 375 -9.48 -13.62 18.32
CA GLU A 375 -10.26 -14.68 18.94
C GLU A 375 -11.34 -15.25 18.01
N THR A 376 -11.87 -16.43 18.35
CA THR A 376 -12.91 -17.13 17.56
C THR A 376 -14.13 -16.27 17.25
N GLN A 377 -14.57 -15.40 18.18
CA GLN A 377 -15.73 -14.54 17.95
C GLN A 377 -15.42 -13.45 16.91
N GLU A 378 -14.20 -12.91 16.90
CA GLU A 378 -13.78 -11.96 15.88
C GLU A 378 -13.67 -12.63 14.50
N TRP A 379 -13.20 -13.88 14.43
CA TRP A 379 -13.20 -14.66 13.18
C TRP A 379 -14.62 -14.83 12.63
N ARG A 380 -15.60 -15.12 13.50
CA ARG A 380 -17.02 -15.19 13.12
C ARG A 380 -17.56 -13.82 12.67
N SER A 381 -17.16 -12.73 13.33
CA SER A 381 -17.53 -11.37 12.93
C SER A 381 -17.00 -11.02 11.54
N ILE A 382 -15.76 -11.43 11.23
CA ILE A 382 -15.14 -11.27 9.91
C ILE A 382 -15.90 -12.10 8.88
N LEU A 383 -16.14 -13.40 9.15
CA LEU A 383 -16.86 -14.29 8.24
C LEU A 383 -18.29 -13.80 7.94
N ASN A 384 -19.01 -13.32 8.94
CA ASN A 384 -20.39 -12.82 8.82
C ASN A 384 -20.46 -11.33 8.48
N SER A 385 -19.35 -10.73 8.07
CA SER A 385 -19.30 -9.30 7.81
C SER A 385 -20.12 -8.95 6.57
N ARG A 386 -20.97 -7.91 6.69
CA ARG A 386 -21.77 -7.38 5.58
C ARG A 386 -20.94 -6.96 4.37
N PHE A 387 -19.63 -6.74 4.53
CA PHE A 387 -18.73 -6.37 3.44
C PHE A 387 -18.67 -7.43 2.33
N TRP A 388 -18.90 -8.71 2.65
CA TRP A 388 -19.00 -9.78 1.64
C TRP A 388 -20.17 -9.60 0.67
N ASP A 389 -21.25 -8.94 1.11
CA ASP A 389 -22.49 -8.79 0.34
C ASP A 389 -22.62 -7.43 -0.35
N THR A 390 -21.70 -6.49 -0.07
CA THR A 390 -21.70 -5.16 -0.71
C THR A 390 -21.31 -5.26 -2.18
N LYS A 391 -22.01 -4.56 -3.07
CA LYS A 391 -21.64 -4.48 -4.51
C LYS A 391 -20.57 -3.42 -4.81
N ASP A 392 -20.04 -2.78 -3.78
CA ASP A 392 -19.08 -1.68 -3.92
C ASP A 392 -17.67 -2.23 -4.18
N GLY A 393 -17.18 -2.02 -5.41
CA GLY A 393 -15.85 -2.44 -5.83
C GLY A 393 -15.71 -3.94 -6.14
N ASN A 394 -14.54 -4.34 -6.64
CA ASN A 394 -14.24 -5.74 -6.91
C ASN A 394 -13.90 -6.51 -5.62
N GLU A 395 -13.89 -7.84 -5.68
CA GLU A 395 -13.61 -8.73 -4.53
C GLU A 395 -12.33 -8.35 -3.77
N ALA A 396 -11.28 -7.97 -4.49
CA ALA A 396 -10.00 -7.57 -3.90
C ALA A 396 -10.13 -6.28 -3.07
N PHE A 397 -10.84 -5.27 -3.58
CA PHE A 397 -11.08 -4.03 -2.85
C PHE A 397 -11.89 -4.28 -1.57
N ARG A 398 -12.90 -5.14 -1.62
CA ARG A 398 -13.72 -5.50 -0.44
C ARG A 398 -12.88 -6.14 0.66
N ILE A 399 -11.99 -7.07 0.30
CA ILE A 399 -11.09 -7.73 1.26
C ILE A 399 -10.04 -6.77 1.83
N LEU A 400 -9.46 -5.90 0.99
CA LEU A 400 -8.50 -4.89 1.45
C LEU A 400 -9.15 -3.88 2.41
N ARG A 401 -10.37 -3.43 2.10
CA ARG A 401 -11.14 -2.55 2.98
C ARG A 401 -11.48 -3.24 4.31
N LEU A 402 -11.93 -4.50 4.26
CA LEU A 402 -12.20 -5.29 5.46
C LEU A 402 -10.94 -5.39 6.34
N SER A 403 -9.78 -5.66 5.75
CA SER A 403 -8.51 -5.71 6.48
C SER A 403 -8.18 -4.37 7.16
N PHE A 404 -8.35 -3.26 6.45
CA PHE A 404 -8.17 -1.92 7.00
C PHE A 404 -9.14 -1.63 8.16
N ASP A 405 -10.41 -1.98 8.02
CA ASP A 405 -11.43 -1.74 9.04
C ASP A 405 -11.16 -2.52 10.34
N TYR A 406 -10.50 -3.69 10.24
CA TYR A 406 -10.14 -4.56 11.36
C TYR A 406 -8.73 -4.31 11.94
N LEU A 407 -8.01 -3.26 11.48
CA LEU A 407 -6.79 -2.80 12.14
C LEU A 407 -7.05 -2.43 13.61
N SER A 408 -6.15 -2.84 14.51
CA SER A 408 -6.39 -2.88 15.95
C SER A 408 -6.48 -1.52 16.63
N SER A 409 -5.93 -0.45 16.05
CA SER A 409 -6.01 0.90 16.61
C SER A 409 -6.30 1.98 15.57
N PRO A 410 -6.94 3.10 15.96
CA PRO A 410 -7.09 4.27 15.10
C PRO A 410 -5.74 4.82 14.62
N THR A 411 -4.70 4.75 15.45
CA THR A 411 -3.33 5.12 15.08
C THR A 411 -2.82 4.31 13.89
N LEU A 412 -2.97 2.99 13.90
CA LEU A 412 -2.55 2.15 12.77
C LEU A 412 -3.30 2.49 11.48
N LYS A 413 -4.59 2.81 11.59
CA LYS A 413 -5.40 3.25 10.44
C LYS A 413 -4.87 4.56 9.86
N LYS A 414 -4.51 5.53 10.70
CA LYS A 414 -3.88 6.80 10.28
C LYS A 414 -2.51 6.55 9.63
N CYS A 415 -1.63 5.79 10.28
CA CYS A 415 -0.30 5.48 9.76
C CYS A 415 -0.37 4.77 8.39
N PHE A 416 -1.26 3.77 8.25
CA PHE A 416 -1.47 3.09 6.98
C PHE A 416 -2.05 4.02 5.91
N ALA A 417 -3.04 4.85 6.25
CA ALA A 417 -3.61 5.81 5.32
C ALA A 417 -2.59 6.86 4.87
N TYR A 418 -1.67 7.26 5.74
CA TYR A 418 -0.58 8.19 5.41
C TYR A 418 0.31 7.66 4.28
N CYS A 419 0.49 6.34 4.17
CA CYS A 419 1.26 5.76 3.06
C CYS A 419 0.66 6.08 1.68
N SER A 420 -0.60 6.53 1.59
CA SER A 420 -1.24 6.91 0.32
C SER A 420 -0.76 8.24 -0.26
N ILE A 421 -0.03 9.06 0.51
CA ILE A 421 0.53 10.33 0.00
C ILE A 421 1.76 10.10 -0.89
N PHE A 422 2.43 8.95 -0.68
CA PHE A 422 3.59 8.61 -1.48
C PHE A 422 3.13 8.22 -2.88
N PRO A 423 3.92 8.56 -3.91
CA PRO A 423 3.69 8.04 -5.24
C PRO A 423 3.59 6.51 -5.19
N LYS A 424 2.76 5.94 -6.05
CA LYS A 424 2.58 4.51 -6.05
C LYS A 424 3.91 3.83 -6.41
N ASP A 425 4.21 2.76 -5.67
CA ASP A 425 5.46 1.99 -5.75
C ASP A 425 6.75 2.72 -5.34
N PHE A 426 6.65 3.90 -4.70
CA PHE A 426 7.80 4.57 -4.07
C PHE A 426 8.43 3.69 -2.98
N GLU A 427 9.76 3.54 -3.00
CA GLU A 427 10.50 2.87 -1.92
C GLU A 427 10.52 3.80 -0.69
N ILE A 428 9.70 3.48 0.30
CA ILE A 428 9.64 4.24 1.54
C ILE A 428 10.68 3.67 2.51
N GLU A 429 11.68 4.48 2.85
CA GLU A 429 12.63 4.15 3.90
C GLU A 429 11.91 4.10 5.26
N ARG A 430 12.12 3.03 6.00
CA ARG A 430 11.30 2.71 7.19
C ARG A 430 11.48 3.78 8.27
N GLU A 431 12.71 4.20 8.53
CA GLU A 431 13.06 5.17 9.55
C GLU A 431 12.51 6.57 9.19
N GLU A 432 12.54 6.95 7.91
CA GLU A 432 11.91 8.16 7.36
C GLU A 432 10.39 8.13 7.56
N LEU A 433 9.74 7.01 7.25
CA LEU A 433 8.29 6.87 7.46
C LEU A 433 7.90 7.02 8.93
N ILE A 434 8.68 6.43 9.84
CA ILE A 434 8.46 6.59 11.28
C ILE A 434 8.62 8.06 11.68
N GLN A 435 9.61 8.77 11.16
CA GLN A 435 9.82 10.20 11.43
C GLN A 435 8.65 11.05 10.92
N LEU A 436 8.12 10.75 9.74
CA LEU A 436 6.95 11.43 9.20
C LEU A 436 5.72 11.19 10.09
N TRP A 437 5.46 9.94 10.51
CA TRP A 437 4.35 9.67 11.44
C TRP A 437 4.52 10.34 12.81
N MET A 438 5.76 10.46 13.31
CA MET A 438 6.04 11.22 14.53
C MET A 438 5.77 12.72 14.33
N ALA A 439 6.15 13.29 13.18
CA ALA A 439 5.94 14.70 12.86
C ALA A 439 4.45 15.04 12.75
N GLU A 440 3.65 14.13 12.20
CA GLU A 440 2.18 14.25 12.12
C GLU A 440 1.47 13.98 13.46
N GLY A 441 2.22 13.63 14.52
CA GLY A 441 1.65 13.34 15.85
C GLY A 441 0.95 11.99 15.96
N TYR A 442 1.01 11.12 14.94
CA TYR A 442 0.31 9.84 14.97
C TYR A 442 0.87 8.86 16.02
N LEU A 443 2.14 9.02 16.41
CA LEU A 443 2.83 8.19 17.39
C LEU A 443 2.94 8.93 18.74
N GLY A 444 2.60 8.25 19.83
CA GLY A 444 2.61 8.82 21.18
C GLY A 444 3.99 8.81 21.84
N PRO A 445 4.19 9.63 22.90
CA PRO A 445 5.38 9.56 23.74
C PRO A 445 5.36 8.25 24.53
N SER A 446 6.27 7.34 24.18
CA SER A 446 6.43 6.07 24.87
C SER A 446 7.53 6.14 25.92
N ASP A 447 7.30 5.51 27.07
CA ASP A 447 8.32 5.23 28.10
C ASP A 447 9.45 4.37 27.50
N GLY A 448 10.42 5.01 26.83
CA GLY A 448 11.71 4.45 26.46
C GLY A 448 11.73 3.40 25.33
N ARG A 449 10.62 3.10 24.65
CA ARG A 449 10.59 2.22 23.46
C ARG A 449 9.71 2.79 22.35
N MET A 450 10.33 3.15 21.21
CA MET A 450 9.63 3.75 20.07
C MET A 450 8.39 2.94 19.61
N GLU A 451 7.19 3.49 19.82
CA GLU A 451 5.91 2.96 19.32
C GLU A 451 5.92 2.67 17.82
N GLY A 452 6.69 3.44 17.04
CA GLY A 452 6.80 3.28 15.59
C GLY A 452 7.27 1.90 15.14
N GLN A 453 8.03 1.15 15.97
CA GLN A 453 8.46 -0.21 15.61
C GLN A 453 7.34 -1.25 15.71
N GLN A 454 6.32 -1.01 16.55
CA GLN A 454 5.19 -1.92 16.73
C GLN A 454 4.18 -1.84 15.58
N VAL A 455 4.16 -0.72 14.84
CA VAL A 455 3.30 -0.51 13.66
C VAL A 455 3.58 -1.51 12.54
N PHE A 456 4.82 -2.02 12.44
CA PHE A 456 5.24 -2.95 11.39
C PHE A 456 5.16 -4.43 11.78
N GLN A 457 4.67 -4.77 12.98
CA GLN A 457 4.61 -6.16 13.51
C GLN A 457 3.22 -6.79 13.40
#